data_AF-A0A1M6GMN0-F1
#
_entry.id   AF-A0A1M6GMN0-F1
#
_cell.length_a   1.000
_cell.length_b   1.000
_cell.length_c   1.000
_cell.angle_alpha   90.00
_cell.angle_beta   90.00
_cell.angle_gamma   90.00
#
_symmetry.space_group_name_H-M   'P 1'
#
loop_
_entity.id
_entity.type
_entity.pdbx_description
1 polymer ?
#
loop_
_entity_poly.entity_id
_entity_poly.type
_entity_poly.pdbx_seq_one_letter_code
_entity_poly.pdbx_strand_id
1 'polypeptide(L)'
;MFKKILVGTDGSQSSKAALTKAADIARASHCEIILLNVTLTSEAHWGYAPFGMIDDDKLREIGQKIIDETMEGIDFTDIELTKKVRLGSPELEILAESSDEDVDLIVMGSKGIGLFAGTMLGSVSERVLKTALCPVLIVKDANSLEKLRAHSVEEYEKHINKK
;
A
#
# COMPACT_ATOMS: atom_id res chain seq x y z
N MET A 1 -17.20 1.42 -14.43
CA MET A 1 -15.77 1.60 -14.77
C MET A 1 -15.22 2.57 -13.75
N PHE A 2 -14.01 2.36 -13.22
CA PHE A 2 -13.44 3.20 -12.16
C PHE A 2 -13.11 4.61 -12.71
N LYS A 3 -13.37 5.65 -11.94
CA LYS A 3 -13.04 7.06 -12.27
C LYS A 3 -11.89 7.58 -11.43
N LYS A 4 -11.77 7.13 -10.18
CA LYS A 4 -10.70 7.50 -9.26
C LYS A 4 -10.15 6.30 -8.51
N ILE A 5 -8.83 6.14 -8.51
CA ILE A 5 -8.10 5.09 -7.81
C ILE A 5 -7.25 5.70 -6.69
N LEU A 6 -7.38 5.18 -5.47
CA LEU A 6 -6.45 5.49 -4.38
C LEU A 6 -5.39 4.39 -4.27
N VAL A 7 -4.12 4.77 -4.29
CA VAL A 7 -3.00 3.86 -4.09
C VAL A 7 -2.29 4.21 -2.79
N GLY A 8 -2.30 3.28 -1.83
CA GLY A 8 -1.51 3.42 -0.61
C GLY A 8 -0.06 2.99 -0.84
N THR A 9 0.90 3.83 -0.46
CA THR A 9 2.33 3.49 -0.52
C THR A 9 3.06 3.74 0.79
N ASP A 10 3.93 2.79 1.14
CA ASP A 10 4.93 2.89 2.19
C ASP A 10 6.36 2.83 1.64
N GLY A 11 6.55 2.82 0.31
CA GLY A 11 7.85 2.68 -0.35
C GLY A 11 8.34 1.23 -0.53
N SER A 12 7.55 0.25 -0.12
CA SER A 12 7.89 -1.16 -0.32
C SER A 12 7.80 -1.60 -1.78
N GLN A 13 8.46 -2.72 -2.11
CA GLN A 13 8.36 -3.32 -3.45
C GLN A 13 6.91 -3.73 -3.79
N SER A 14 6.13 -4.14 -2.78
CA SER A 14 4.73 -4.51 -2.99
C SER A 14 3.84 -3.28 -3.20
N SER A 15 4.11 -2.13 -2.57
CA SER A 15 3.38 -0.89 -2.87
C SER A 15 3.76 -0.32 -4.24
N LYS A 16 5.03 -0.46 -4.66
CA LYS A 16 5.45 -0.13 -6.03
C LYS A 16 4.73 -1.00 -7.07
N ALA A 17 4.64 -2.31 -6.85
CA ALA A 17 3.86 -3.20 -7.70
C ALA A 17 2.36 -2.82 -7.76
N ALA A 18 1.81 -2.36 -6.62
CA ALA A 18 0.44 -1.86 -6.55
C ALA A 18 0.25 -0.61 -7.42
N LEU A 19 1.16 0.36 -7.34
CA LEU A 19 1.15 1.57 -8.16
C LEU A 19 1.28 1.23 -9.66
N THR A 20 2.19 0.33 -10.04
CA THR A 20 2.31 -0.12 -11.43
C THR A 20 0.99 -0.71 -11.94
N LYS A 21 0.34 -1.55 -11.13
CA LYS A 21 -0.95 -2.15 -11.52
C LYS A 21 -2.07 -1.10 -11.62
N ALA A 22 -2.09 -0.14 -10.69
CA ALA A 22 -3.04 0.98 -10.73
C ALA A 22 -2.85 1.83 -12.00
N ALA A 23 -1.60 2.10 -12.40
CA ALA A 23 -1.30 2.79 -13.65
C ALA A 23 -1.83 2.04 -14.89
N ASP A 24 -1.71 0.71 -14.93
CA ASP A 24 -2.30 -0.09 -16.02
C ASP A 24 -3.83 0.06 -16.09
N ILE A 25 -4.49 0.01 -14.93
CA ILE A 25 -5.96 0.16 -14.84
C ILE A 25 -6.38 1.58 -15.23
N ALA A 26 -5.63 2.58 -14.78
CA ALA A 26 -5.89 3.98 -15.06
C ALA A 26 -5.79 4.29 -16.55
N ARG A 27 -4.74 3.81 -17.23
CA ARG A 27 -4.62 3.96 -18.70
C ARG A 27 -5.76 3.28 -19.43
N ALA A 28 -6.15 2.07 -19.01
CA ALA A 28 -7.24 1.34 -19.65
C ALA A 28 -8.62 1.96 -19.38
N SER A 29 -8.78 2.72 -18.30
CA SER A 29 -10.05 3.29 -17.84
C SER A 29 -10.17 4.79 -17.98
N HIS A 30 -9.10 5.48 -18.41
CA HIS A 30 -8.98 6.93 -18.41
C HIS A 30 -9.37 7.56 -17.07
N CYS A 31 -8.83 7.00 -15.99
CA CYS A 31 -9.18 7.38 -14.62
C CYS A 31 -7.98 8.02 -13.91
N GLU A 32 -8.26 8.80 -12.87
CA GLU A 32 -7.23 9.48 -12.10
C GLU A 32 -6.69 8.60 -10.96
N ILE A 33 -5.48 8.89 -10.50
CA ILE A 33 -4.82 8.21 -9.37
C ILE A 33 -4.52 9.23 -8.27
N ILE A 34 -4.90 8.90 -7.05
CA ILE A 34 -4.34 9.50 -5.83
C ILE A 34 -3.29 8.54 -5.29
N LEU A 35 -2.03 8.97 -5.26
CA LEU A 35 -0.96 8.25 -4.59
C LEU A 35 -0.75 8.83 -3.19
N LEU A 36 -1.10 8.02 -2.18
CA LEU A 36 -1.14 8.42 -0.78
C LEU A 36 -0.03 7.71 0.00
N ASN A 37 0.81 8.49 0.66
CA ASN A 37 1.62 8.02 1.78
C ASN A 37 1.02 8.50 3.10
N VAL A 38 0.99 7.60 4.10
CA VAL A 38 0.65 7.95 5.47
C VAL A 38 1.88 7.74 6.34
N THR A 39 2.41 8.83 6.88
CA THR A 39 3.53 8.79 7.82
C THR A 39 3.01 8.75 9.25
N LEU A 40 3.48 7.78 10.02
CA LEU A 40 3.08 7.61 11.42
C LEU A 40 3.58 8.78 12.27
N THR A 41 2.69 9.38 13.05
CA THR A 41 3.07 10.36 14.08
C THR A 41 3.44 9.66 15.38
N SER A 42 4.26 10.32 16.19
CA SER A 42 4.61 9.84 17.55
C SER A 42 3.37 9.61 18.43
N GLU A 43 2.29 10.37 18.20
CA GLU A 43 1.02 10.24 18.92
C GLU A 43 0.25 8.97 18.52
N ALA A 44 0.36 8.52 17.27
CA ALA A 44 -0.29 7.30 16.79
C ALA A 44 0.34 6.01 17.36
N HIS A 45 1.54 6.09 17.95
CA HIS A 45 2.26 4.91 18.46
C HIS A 45 1.80 4.41 19.84
N TRP A 46 1.23 5.28 20.67
CA TRP A 46 0.67 5.08 22.03
C TRP A 46 0.91 6.43 22.71
N GLY A 47 -0.11 7.13 23.20
CA GLY A 47 -0.06 8.52 23.72
C GLY A 47 0.91 8.84 24.89
N TYR A 48 2.19 8.48 24.75
CA TYR A 48 3.27 8.55 25.71
C TYR A 48 4.61 8.63 24.94
N ALA A 49 4.91 9.77 24.33
CA ALA A 49 6.26 10.08 23.91
C ALA A 49 6.64 11.49 24.37
N PRO A 50 7.23 11.66 25.57
CA PRO A 50 7.73 12.95 26.05
C PRO A 50 9.10 13.34 25.44
N PHE A 51 9.53 12.64 24.38
CA PHE A 51 10.83 12.85 23.74
C PHE A 51 10.64 13.27 22.28
N GLY A 52 10.65 14.59 22.08
CA GLY A 52 10.80 15.24 20.77
C GLY A 52 9.62 15.02 19.84
N MET A 53 8.71 16.00 19.79
CA MET A 53 7.78 16.11 18.66
C MET A 53 8.65 16.21 17.39
N ILE A 54 8.65 15.16 16.57
CA ILE A 54 9.20 15.28 15.23
C ILE A 54 8.30 16.30 14.53
N ASP A 55 8.94 17.33 13.99
CA ASP A 55 8.25 18.38 13.24
C ASP A 55 7.41 17.75 12.11
N ASP A 56 6.11 18.06 12.10
CA ASP A 56 5.15 17.57 11.11
C ASP A 56 5.63 17.87 9.68
N ASP A 57 6.31 18.99 9.46
CA ASP A 57 6.85 19.33 8.15
C ASP A 57 7.95 18.37 7.71
N LYS A 58 8.79 17.90 8.66
CA LYS A 58 9.80 16.86 8.39
C LYS A 58 9.15 15.51 8.11
N LEU A 59 8.10 15.15 8.84
CA LEU A 59 7.34 13.93 8.57
C LEU A 59 6.71 13.96 7.18
N ARG A 60 6.17 15.12 6.77
CA ARG A 60 5.63 15.33 5.42
C ARG A 60 6.71 15.24 4.35
N GLU A 61 7.90 15.79 4.61
CA GLU A 61 9.05 15.67 3.69
C GLU A 61 9.48 14.20 3.51
N ILE A 62 9.51 13.41 4.59
CA ILE A 62 9.78 11.97 4.53
C ILE A 62 8.72 11.25 3.69
N GLY A 63 7.44 11.52 3.94
CA GLY A 63 6.35 10.93 3.16
C GLY A 63 6.43 11.29 1.68
N GLN A 64 6.82 12.53 1.35
CA GLN A 64 6.99 12.96 -0.03
C GLN A 64 8.15 12.23 -0.72
N LYS A 65 9.27 12.02 -0.03
CA LYS A 65 10.39 11.21 -0.53
C LYS A 65 9.97 9.77 -0.84
N ILE A 66 9.20 9.15 0.06
CA ILE A 66 8.66 7.80 -0.15
C ILE A 66 7.78 7.75 -1.40
N ILE A 67 6.93 8.76 -1.63
CA ILE A 67 6.11 8.85 -2.83
C ILE A 67 6.99 8.91 -4.08
N ASP A 68 7.98 9.80 -4.09
CA ASP A 68 8.85 10.01 -5.25
C ASP A 68 9.65 8.74 -5.58
N GLU A 69 10.20 8.06 -4.57
CA GLU A 69 10.88 6.76 -4.71
C GLU A 69 9.96 5.66 -5.25
N THR A 70 8.70 5.62 -4.78
CA THR A 70 7.70 4.64 -5.25
C THR A 70 7.43 4.81 -6.75
N MET A 71 7.41 6.06 -7.24
CA MET A 71 7.11 6.39 -8.63
C MET A 71 8.26 6.09 -9.61
N GLU A 72 9.49 5.91 -9.14
CA GLU A 72 10.65 5.72 -10.00
C GLU A 72 10.47 4.59 -11.02
N GLY A 73 10.66 4.90 -12.30
CA GLY A 73 10.56 3.91 -13.38
C GLY A 73 9.13 3.50 -13.77
N ILE A 74 8.11 4.20 -13.28
CA ILE A 74 6.72 4.05 -13.71
C ILE A 74 6.35 5.24 -14.62
N ASP A 75 5.73 4.94 -15.75
CA ASP A 75 5.28 5.94 -16.72
C ASP A 75 3.84 6.41 -16.43
N PHE A 76 3.65 7.72 -16.30
CA PHE A 76 2.39 8.40 -16.02
C PHE A 76 1.98 9.39 -17.12
N THR A 77 2.56 9.33 -18.32
CA THR A 77 2.40 10.33 -19.40
C THR A 77 0.94 10.67 -19.74
N ASP A 78 -0.01 9.76 -19.52
CA ASP A 78 -1.45 9.95 -19.77
C ASP A 78 -2.33 9.70 -18.54
N ILE A 79 -1.78 9.85 -17.33
CA ILE A 79 -2.50 9.61 -16.08
C ILE A 79 -2.51 10.88 -15.26
N GLU A 80 -3.71 11.33 -14.88
CA GLU A 80 -3.86 12.37 -13.86
C GLU A 80 -3.47 11.80 -12.49
N LEU A 81 -2.32 12.23 -11.98
CA LEU A 81 -1.74 11.73 -10.74
C LEU A 81 -1.65 12.83 -9.68
N THR A 82 -2.36 12.63 -8.57
CA THR A 82 -2.29 13.49 -7.39
C THR A 82 -1.46 12.81 -6.30
N LYS A 83 -0.46 13.52 -5.76
CA LYS A 83 0.40 13.04 -4.66
C LYS A 83 -0.08 13.63 -3.34
N LYS A 84 -0.31 12.79 -2.33
CA LYS A 84 -0.77 13.23 -1.00
C LYS A 84 0.03 12.57 0.11
N VAL A 85 0.40 13.37 1.12
CA VAL A 85 0.96 12.89 2.37
C VAL A 85 -0.02 13.20 3.51
N ARG A 86 -0.35 12.18 4.29
CA ARG A 86 -1.11 12.29 5.54
C ARG A 86 -0.25 11.88 6.72
N LEU A 87 -0.59 12.39 7.89
CA LEU A 87 0.07 12.08 9.14
C LEU A 87 -0.95 11.39 10.05
N GLY A 88 -0.64 10.19 10.55
CA GLY A 88 -1.57 9.46 11.41
C GLY A 88 -1.50 7.95 11.27
N SER A 89 -2.61 7.29 11.57
CA SER A 89 -2.76 5.83 11.42
C SER A 89 -3.01 5.50 9.94
N PRO A 90 -2.16 4.68 9.29
CA PRO A 90 -2.27 4.38 7.86
C PRO A 90 -3.64 3.85 7.44
N GLU A 91 -4.20 2.90 8.17
CA GLU A 91 -5.49 2.32 7.82
C GLU A 91 -6.63 3.35 7.94
N LEU A 92 -6.60 4.23 8.93
CA LEU A 92 -7.64 5.23 9.14
C LEU A 92 -7.56 6.33 8.09
N GLU A 93 -6.36 6.85 7.84
CA GLU A 93 -6.14 7.90 6.84
C GLU A 93 -6.44 7.41 5.42
N ILE A 94 -6.12 6.15 5.08
CA ILE A 94 -6.49 5.57 3.78
C ILE A 94 -8.01 5.48 3.62
N LEU A 95 -8.72 5.01 4.66
CA LEU A 95 -10.18 4.89 4.62
C LEU A 95 -10.87 6.27 4.58
N ALA A 96 -10.37 7.23 5.35
CA ALA A 96 -10.83 8.61 5.34
C ALA A 96 -10.64 9.23 3.95
N GLU A 97 -9.43 9.18 3.41
CA GLU A 97 -9.13 9.73 2.07
C GLU A 97 -9.99 9.07 0.98
N SER A 98 -10.22 7.75 1.07
CA SER A 98 -11.10 7.06 0.11
C SER A 98 -12.54 7.56 0.15
N SER A 99 -13.02 7.97 1.32
CA SER A 99 -14.38 8.48 1.50
C SER A 99 -14.47 9.96 1.09
N ASP A 100 -13.50 10.78 1.52
CA ASP A 100 -13.47 12.22 1.25
C ASP A 100 -13.32 12.54 -0.24
N GLU A 101 -12.65 11.65 -0.99
CA GLU A 101 -12.39 11.83 -2.41
C GLU A 101 -13.32 11.04 -3.32
N ASP A 102 -14.34 10.35 -2.78
CA ASP A 102 -15.25 9.49 -3.55
C ASP A 102 -14.50 8.48 -4.44
N VAL A 103 -13.54 7.76 -3.84
CA VAL A 103 -12.69 6.79 -4.56
C VAL A 103 -13.48 5.53 -4.94
N ASP A 104 -13.32 5.07 -6.19
CA ASP A 104 -14.02 3.88 -6.68
C ASP A 104 -13.23 2.58 -6.50
N LEU A 105 -11.92 2.68 -6.26
CA LEU A 105 -11.01 1.54 -6.07
C LEU A 105 -9.82 1.93 -5.19
N ILE A 106 -9.58 1.17 -4.14
CA ILE A 106 -8.32 1.22 -3.40
C ILE A 106 -7.39 0.13 -3.92
N VAL A 107 -6.15 0.46 -4.23
CA VAL A 107 -5.11 -0.49 -4.64
C VAL A 107 -3.98 -0.45 -3.62
N MET A 108 -3.63 -1.62 -3.08
CA MET A 108 -2.60 -1.73 -2.05
C MET A 108 -1.65 -2.90 -2.32
N GLY A 109 -0.43 -2.75 -1.85
CA GLY A 109 0.48 -3.88 -1.73
C GLY A 109 -0.06 -4.90 -0.73
N SER A 110 0.23 -6.18 -0.97
CA SER A 110 -0.04 -7.25 -0.02
C SER A 110 0.76 -7.10 1.27
N LYS A 111 1.91 -6.43 1.22
CA LYS A 111 2.90 -6.35 2.29
C LYS A 111 3.55 -4.96 2.30
N GLY A 112 3.98 -4.51 3.46
CA GLY A 112 4.76 -3.29 3.66
C GLY A 112 6.17 -3.54 4.21
N ILE A 113 6.84 -2.48 4.68
CA ILE A 113 8.24 -2.49 5.14
C ILE A 113 8.46 -3.34 6.42
N GLY A 114 7.50 -3.38 7.34
CA GLY A 114 7.69 -3.96 8.68
C GLY A 114 7.42 -5.47 8.83
N LEU A 115 7.46 -6.28 7.77
CA LEU A 115 6.76 -7.57 7.82
C LEU A 115 7.48 -8.75 8.51
N PHE A 116 6.68 -9.44 9.32
CA PHE A 116 6.92 -10.74 9.94
C PHE A 116 6.88 -11.87 8.89
N ALA A 117 7.85 -12.80 8.98
CA ALA A 117 7.85 -14.00 8.16
C ALA A 117 6.63 -14.89 8.52
N GLY A 118 5.69 -15.07 7.58
CA GLY A 118 4.60 -16.06 7.72
C GLY A 118 3.19 -15.58 7.36
N THR A 119 2.92 -14.27 7.26
CA THR A 119 1.59 -13.78 6.86
C THR A 119 1.48 -13.57 5.34
N MET A 120 0.30 -13.81 4.77
CA MET A 120 0.02 -13.52 3.36
C MET A 120 -0.30 -12.04 3.13
N LEU A 121 -0.86 -11.35 4.13
CA LEU A 121 -1.31 -9.96 4.08
C LEU A 121 -0.69 -9.17 5.24
N GLY A 122 -0.31 -7.91 4.97
CA GLY A 122 0.11 -6.94 5.98
C GLY A 122 -1.08 -6.39 6.77
N SER A 123 -0.81 -5.91 7.98
CA SER A 123 -1.85 -5.44 8.92
C SER A 123 -2.70 -4.29 8.35
N VAL A 124 -2.09 -3.31 7.70
CA VAL A 124 -2.79 -2.17 7.09
C VAL A 124 -3.69 -2.65 5.95
N SER A 125 -3.14 -3.42 5.00
CA SER A 125 -3.88 -3.98 3.87
C SER A 125 -5.05 -4.85 4.32
N GLU A 126 -4.87 -5.64 5.39
CA GLU A 126 -5.94 -6.45 5.98
C GLU A 126 -7.06 -5.59 6.58
N ARG A 127 -6.71 -4.55 7.35
CA ARG A 127 -7.70 -3.64 7.96
C ARG A 127 -8.48 -2.88 6.90
N VAL A 128 -7.81 -2.34 5.89
CA VAL A 128 -8.46 -1.63 4.78
C VAL A 128 -9.37 -2.58 4.00
N LEU A 129 -8.90 -3.77 3.64
CA LEU A 129 -9.72 -4.77 2.94
C LEU A 129 -11.00 -5.14 3.67
N LYS A 130 -10.97 -5.20 5.02
CA LYS A 130 -12.14 -5.53 5.84
C LYS A 130 -13.12 -4.38 6.03
N THR A 131 -12.70 -3.13 5.82
CA THR A 131 -13.44 -1.94 6.29
C THR A 131 -13.83 -1.00 5.16
N ALA A 132 -13.11 -1.01 4.04
CA ALA A 132 -13.37 -0.11 2.92
C ALA A 132 -14.80 -0.29 2.38
N LEU A 133 -15.42 0.83 2.02
CA LEU A 133 -16.76 0.86 1.41
C LEU A 133 -16.70 0.67 -0.11
N CYS A 134 -15.55 0.92 -0.73
CA CYS A 134 -15.29 0.66 -2.13
C CYS A 134 -14.50 -0.65 -2.34
N PRO A 135 -14.47 -1.20 -3.56
CA PRO A 135 -13.58 -2.30 -3.92
C PRO A 135 -12.12 -2.06 -3.50
N VAL A 136 -11.45 -3.15 -3.08
CA VAL A 136 -10.03 -3.14 -2.72
C VAL A 136 -9.30 -4.20 -3.55
N LEU A 137 -8.25 -3.78 -4.27
CA LEU A 137 -7.34 -4.65 -5.01
C LEU A 137 -6.03 -4.81 -4.24
N ILE A 138 -5.74 -6.04 -3.83
CA ILE A 138 -4.47 -6.40 -3.20
C ILE A 138 -3.51 -6.96 -4.25
N VAL A 139 -2.36 -6.30 -4.41
CA VAL A 139 -1.31 -6.68 -5.36
C VAL A 139 -0.18 -7.38 -4.62
N LYS A 140 0.10 -8.63 -5.03
CA LYS A 140 1.25 -9.40 -4.53
C LYS A 140 2.49 -9.06 -5.34
N ASP A 141 3.64 -8.95 -4.67
CA ASP A 141 4.92 -8.90 -5.39
C ASP A 141 5.30 -10.30 -5.93
N ALA A 142 6.11 -10.33 -7.00
CA ALA A 142 6.52 -11.56 -7.67
C ALA A 142 7.34 -12.48 -6.74
N ASN A 143 8.17 -11.89 -5.87
CA ASN A 143 9.00 -12.63 -4.92
C ASN A 143 8.15 -13.39 -3.87
N SER A 144 7.00 -12.85 -3.48
CA SER A 144 6.06 -13.51 -2.58
C SER A 144 5.38 -14.70 -3.25
N LEU A 145 5.12 -14.62 -4.56
CA LEU A 145 4.56 -15.74 -5.33
C LEU A 145 5.58 -16.87 -5.49
N GLU A 146 6.85 -16.57 -5.71
CA GLU A 146 7.92 -17.58 -5.75
C GLU A 146 8.09 -18.28 -4.41
N LYS A 147 8.09 -17.53 -3.29
CA LYS A 147 8.15 -18.13 -1.95
C LYS A 147 6.95 -19.01 -1.61
N LEU A 148 5.75 -18.59 -2.00
CA LEU A 148 4.54 -19.40 -1.81
C LEU A 148 4.59 -20.70 -2.62
N ARG A 149 5.06 -20.63 -3.87
CA ARG A 149 5.27 -21.80 -4.72
C ARG A 149 6.29 -22.75 -4.09
N ALA A 150 7.44 -22.24 -3.67
CA ALA A 150 8.47 -23.04 -3.00
C ALA A 150 7.93 -23.72 -1.72
N HIS A 151 7.20 -23.00 -0.87
CA HIS A 151 6.63 -23.57 0.35
C HIS A 151 5.57 -24.64 0.07
N SER A 152 4.69 -24.41 -0.91
CA SER A 152 3.67 -25.39 -1.30
C SER A 152 4.29 -26.67 -1.88
N VAL A 153 5.42 -26.57 -2.58
CA VAL A 153 6.18 -27.72 -3.09
C VAL A 153 6.82 -28.50 -1.93
N GLU A 154 7.47 -27.81 -0.98
CA GLU A 154 8.06 -28.45 0.20
C GLU A 154 7.03 -29.16 1.09
N GLU A 155 5.85 -28.56 1.31
CA GLU A 155 4.76 -29.19 2.06
C GLU A 155 4.20 -30.43 1.35
N TYR A 156 4.09 -30.37 0.02
CA TYR A 156 3.65 -31.48 -0.81
C TYR A 156 4.66 -32.63 -0.77
N GLU A 157 5.95 -32.35 -0.91
CA GLU A 157 7.02 -33.35 -0.80
C GLU A 157 7.10 -33.99 0.59
N LYS A 158 6.91 -33.21 1.66
CA LYS A 158 6.80 -33.74 3.04
C LYS A 158 5.60 -34.66 3.21
N HIS A 159 4.51 -34.45 2.47
CA HIS A 159 3.33 -35.32 2.49
C HIS A 159 3.57 -36.63 1.73
N ILE A 160 4.32 -36.60 0.62
CA ILE A 160 4.63 -37.79 -0.19
C ILE A 160 5.71 -38.66 0.47
N ASN A 161 6.74 -38.05 1.05
CA ASN A 161 7.89 -38.75 1.63
C ASN A 161 7.65 -39.24 3.07
N LYS A 162 6.42 -39.18 3.57
CA LYS A 162 6.00 -39.69 4.88
C LYS A 162 5.57 -41.18 4.87
N LYS A 163 5.94 -41.94 3.84
CA LYS A 163 5.78 -43.40 3.77
C LYS A 163 7.09 -44.11 3.99
#